data_AF-A0A7X8QU76-F1
#
_entry.id   AF-A0A7X8QU76-F1
#
_cell.length_a   1.000
_cell.length_b   1.000
_cell.length_c   1.000
_cell.angle_alpha   90.00
_cell.angle_beta   90.00
_cell.angle_gamma   90.00
#
_symmetry.space_group_name_H-M   'P 1'
#
loop_
_entity.id
_entity.type
_entity.pdbx_description
1 polymer ?
#
loop_
_entity_poly.entity_id
_entity_poly.type
_entity_poly.pdbx_seq_one_letter_code
_entity_poly.pdbx_strand_id
1 'polypeptide(L)'
;MINRRIPDRLPTPCTQPLAAAQLARLLGPLSRHRLSLLRATIDPTTVVAAMVSRSLIDTGSWFGKRRLCLAFTPTAALFFACGPRPICQLVPLAKLADTQYNAVTGELVFKTTTHAPLPAVALPPLAAARALAQIAAAATDSASKILNNTDKKG
;
A
#
# COMPACT_ATOMS: atom_id res chain seq x y z
N MET A 1 -16.35 20.38 5.47
CA MET A 1 -15.09 20.62 4.73
C MET A 1 -14.11 19.50 5.04
N ILE A 2 -13.80 18.61 4.08
CA ILE A 2 -12.81 17.56 4.29
C ILE A 2 -11.43 18.20 4.13
N ASN A 3 -10.65 18.21 5.21
CA ASN A 3 -9.30 18.76 5.25
C ASN A 3 -8.44 18.03 4.20
N ARG A 4 -8.09 18.70 3.10
CA ARG A 4 -7.34 18.13 1.95
C ARG A 4 -5.82 18.10 2.17
N ARG A 5 -5.35 18.62 3.31
CA ARG A 5 -3.92 18.71 3.61
C ARG A 5 -3.40 17.38 4.17
N ILE A 6 -2.25 16.93 3.66
CA ILE A 6 -1.42 15.99 4.41
C ILE A 6 -0.98 16.70 5.70
N PRO A 7 -0.93 16.01 6.85
CA PRO A 7 -0.27 16.55 8.02
C PRO A 7 1.18 16.98 7.71
N ASP A 8 1.61 18.12 8.28
CA ASP A 8 2.93 18.70 8.03
C ASP A 8 4.08 17.75 8.43
N ARG A 9 3.79 16.78 9.31
CA ARG A 9 4.67 15.67 9.64
C ARG A 9 3.99 14.35 9.30
N LEU A 10 4.71 13.46 8.60
CA LEU A 10 4.24 12.09 8.38
C LEU A 10 4.05 11.37 9.73
N PRO A 11 3.00 10.54 9.86
CA PRO A 11 2.82 9.71 11.04
C PRO A 11 3.98 8.73 11.18
N THR A 12 4.24 8.26 12.40
CA THR A 12 5.20 7.18 12.62
C THR A 12 4.77 5.94 11.82
N PRO A 13 5.69 5.29 11.07
CA PRO A 13 5.40 4.05 10.39
C PRO A 13 4.98 2.98 11.41
N CYS A 14 3.93 2.23 11.08
CA CYS A 14 3.54 1.07 11.87
C CYS A 14 4.52 -0.07 11.58
N THR A 15 5.18 -0.57 12.61
CA THR A 15 6.11 -1.73 12.52
C THR A 15 5.48 -3.01 13.05
N GLN A 16 4.43 -2.88 13.86
CA GLN A 16 3.70 -4.01 14.41
C GLN A 16 2.69 -4.54 13.40
N PRO A 17 2.61 -5.88 13.22
CA PRO A 17 1.55 -6.48 12.43
C PRO A 17 0.16 -6.14 12.95
N LEU A 18 -0.76 -5.95 12.01
CA LEU A 18 -2.18 -5.78 12.31
C LEU A 18 -2.76 -7.11 12.82
N ALA A 19 -3.51 -7.03 13.92
CA ALA A 19 -4.32 -8.16 14.34
C ALA A 19 -5.33 -8.51 13.24
N ALA A 20 -5.62 -9.81 13.04
CA ALA A 20 -6.52 -10.27 11.99
C ALA A 20 -7.90 -9.57 12.01
N ALA A 21 -8.43 -9.29 13.20
CA ALA A 21 -9.68 -8.57 13.38
C ALA A 21 -9.60 -7.09 12.96
N GLN A 22 -8.45 -6.44 13.14
CA GLN A 22 -8.22 -5.07 12.67
C GLN A 22 -8.10 -5.04 11.15
N LEU A 23 -7.36 -5.98 10.56
CA LEU A 23 -7.23 -6.13 9.12
C LEU A 23 -8.60 -6.35 8.45
N ALA A 24 -9.42 -7.25 9.00
CA ALA A 24 -10.78 -7.49 8.51
C ALA A 24 -11.66 -6.24 8.56
N ARG A 25 -11.58 -5.46 9.66
CA ARG A 25 -12.33 -4.22 9.84
C ARG A 25 -11.94 -3.14 8.83
N LEU A 26 -10.64 -2.98 8.60
CA LEU A 26 -10.11 -2.00 7.63
C LEU A 26 -10.52 -2.33 6.19
N LEU A 27 -10.57 -3.62 5.84
CA LEU A 27 -10.96 -4.07 4.50
C LEU A 27 -12.49 -4.09 4.28
N GLY A 28 -13.28 -3.87 5.33
CA GLY A 28 -14.73 -3.68 5.27
C GLY A 28 -15.57 -4.96 5.11
N PRO A 29 -16.90 -4.84 4.92
CA PRO A 29 -17.85 -5.96 4.97
C PRO A 29 -17.68 -7.03 3.87
N LEU A 30 -17.01 -6.71 2.76
CA LEU A 30 -16.60 -7.67 1.72
C LEU A 30 -15.25 -8.34 2.05
N SER A 31 -14.89 -8.41 3.33
CA SER A 31 -13.56 -8.82 3.80
C SER A 31 -13.24 -10.28 3.48
N ARG A 32 -14.20 -11.21 3.39
CA ARG A 32 -13.87 -12.64 3.22
C ARG A 32 -13.09 -12.92 1.92
N HIS A 33 -13.58 -12.42 0.78
CA HIS A 33 -12.88 -12.58 -0.50
C HIS A 33 -11.58 -11.78 -0.55
N ARG A 34 -11.56 -10.58 0.04
CA ARG A 34 -10.36 -9.72 0.12
C ARG A 34 -9.27 -10.35 0.98
N LEU A 35 -9.63 -10.90 2.13
CA LEU A 35 -8.75 -11.59 3.04
C LEU A 35 -8.27 -12.91 2.43
N SER A 36 -9.14 -13.65 1.73
CA SER A 36 -8.75 -14.87 1.03
C SER A 36 -7.72 -14.56 -0.06
N LEU A 37 -7.97 -13.53 -0.88
CA LEU A 37 -7.05 -13.11 -1.93
C LEU A 37 -5.72 -12.60 -1.35
N LEU A 38 -5.76 -11.83 -0.26
CA LEU A 38 -4.57 -11.38 0.48
C LEU A 38 -3.78 -12.58 1.01
N ARG A 39 -4.44 -13.53 1.69
CA ARG A 39 -3.82 -14.74 2.24
C ARG A 39 -3.20 -15.65 1.18
N ALA A 40 -3.76 -15.66 -0.03
CA ALA A 40 -3.20 -16.40 -1.15
C ALA A 40 -1.93 -15.75 -1.71
N THR A 41 -1.68 -14.46 -1.41
CA THR A 41 -0.57 -13.70 -1.99
C THR A 41 0.55 -13.41 -0.98
N ILE A 42 0.20 -13.11 0.27
CA ILE A 42 1.14 -12.77 1.34
C ILE A 42 0.70 -13.39 2.67
N ASP A 43 1.66 -13.57 3.59
CA ASP A 43 1.34 -13.93 4.96
C ASP A 43 0.60 -12.75 5.66
N PRO A 44 -0.67 -12.92 6.04
CA PRO A 44 -1.45 -11.86 6.69
C PRO A 44 -0.85 -11.42 8.04
N THR A 45 -0.03 -12.26 8.69
CA THR A 45 0.63 -11.92 9.96
C THR A 45 1.81 -10.98 9.79
N THR A 46 2.19 -10.65 8.56
CA THR A 46 3.23 -9.66 8.24
C THR A 46 2.68 -8.30 7.84
N VAL A 47 1.35 -8.16 7.75
CA VAL A 47 0.71 -6.94 7.27
C VAL A 47 0.73 -5.88 8.37
N VAL A 48 1.46 -4.79 8.16
CA VAL A 48 1.59 -3.69 9.13
C VAL A 48 0.61 -2.53 8.88
N ALA A 49 0.08 -2.42 7.66
CA ALA A 49 -0.96 -1.45 7.33
C ALA A 49 -1.87 -1.97 6.21
N ALA A 50 -3.15 -1.60 6.23
CA ALA A 50 -4.11 -1.90 5.17
C ALA A 50 -5.09 -0.76 4.97
N MET A 51 -5.45 -0.51 3.71
CA MET A 51 -6.11 0.71 3.29
C MET A 51 -7.05 0.41 2.13
N VAL A 52 -8.27 0.94 2.21
CA VAL A 52 -9.23 0.90 1.11
C VAL A 52 -9.10 2.20 0.33
N SER A 53 -8.73 2.10 -0.95
CA SER A 53 -8.64 3.29 -1.81
C SER A 53 -10.01 3.72 -2.31
N ARG A 54 -10.08 4.92 -2.88
CA ARG A 54 -11.23 5.38 -3.67
C ARG A 54 -11.11 5.00 -5.14
N SER A 55 -9.96 4.50 -5.57
CA SER A 55 -9.74 4.05 -6.95
C SER A 55 -10.55 2.79 -7.25
N LEU A 56 -11.08 2.76 -8.47
CA LEU A 56 -11.82 1.63 -9.01
C LEU A 56 -11.06 1.08 -10.21
N ILE A 57 -10.88 -0.24 -10.26
CA ILE A 57 -10.21 -0.94 -11.36
C ILE A 57 -11.17 -1.92 -12.02
N ASP A 58 -11.01 -2.11 -13.33
CA ASP A 58 -11.74 -3.15 -14.03
C ASP A 58 -11.15 -4.53 -13.68
N THR A 59 -12.02 -5.44 -13.27
CA THR A 59 -11.70 -6.84 -12.95
C THR A 59 -12.49 -7.78 -13.87
N GLY A 60 -12.94 -7.31 -15.03
CA GLY A 60 -13.78 -8.07 -15.97
C GLY A 60 -15.18 -8.38 -15.44
N SER A 61 -15.74 -7.53 -14.56
CA SER A 61 -17.08 -7.73 -13.99
C SER A 61 -18.11 -6.90 -14.73
N TRP A 62 -19.20 -7.52 -15.19
CA TRP A 62 -20.35 -6.80 -15.75
C TRP A 62 -20.98 -5.84 -14.74
N PHE A 63 -20.98 -6.22 -13.45
CA PHE A 63 -21.51 -5.41 -12.35
C PHE A 63 -20.62 -4.20 -11.96
N GLY A 64 -19.72 -3.80 -12.84
CA GLY A 64 -18.89 -2.61 -12.70
C GLY A 64 -17.53 -2.84 -12.06
N LYS A 65 -16.79 -1.74 -11.97
CA LYS A 65 -15.41 -1.71 -11.46
C LYS A 65 -15.35 -2.06 -9.97
N ARG A 66 -14.22 -2.60 -9.54
CA ARG A 66 -13.98 -3.04 -8.16
C ARG A 66 -12.99 -2.13 -7.46
N ARG A 67 -13.19 -1.97 -6.16
CA ARG A 67 -12.37 -1.06 -5.36
C ARG A 67 -11.00 -1.67 -5.10
N LEU A 68 -9.97 -0.89 -5.41
CA LEU A 68 -8.60 -1.24 -5.15
C LEU A 68 -8.28 -1.09 -3.66
N CYS A 69 -7.60 -2.08 -3.10
CA CYS A 69 -7.10 -2.10 -1.73
C CYS A 69 -5.59 -2.12 -1.75
N LEU A 70 -4.98 -1.58 -0.70
CA LEU A 70 -3.55 -1.61 -0.46
C LEU A 70 -3.29 -2.31 0.87
N ALA A 71 -2.29 -3.17 0.91
CA ALA A 71 -1.72 -3.71 2.14
C ALA A 71 -0.20 -3.52 2.10
N PHE A 72 0.40 -3.29 3.27
CA PHE A 72 1.84 -3.09 3.41
C PHE A 72 2.38 -4.16 4.33
N THR A 73 3.48 -4.78 3.90
CA THR A 73 4.41 -5.54 4.74
C THR A 73 5.65 -4.67 4.98
N PRO A 74 6.60 -5.08 5.84
CA PRO A 74 7.83 -4.32 6.05
C PRO A 74 8.66 -4.09 4.78
N THR A 75 8.49 -4.92 3.74
CA THR A 75 9.34 -4.91 2.53
C THR A 75 8.58 -4.66 1.24
N ALA A 76 7.25 -4.81 1.22
CA ALA A 76 6.46 -4.70 0.00
C ALA A 76 5.08 -4.07 0.24
N ALA A 77 4.55 -3.45 -0.81
CA ALA A 77 3.15 -3.06 -0.91
C ALA A 77 2.40 -4.04 -1.83
N LEU A 78 1.25 -4.53 -1.38
CA LEU A 78 0.33 -5.33 -2.15
C LEU A 78 -0.85 -4.46 -2.61
N PHE A 79 -1.05 -4.38 -3.92
CA PHE A 79 -2.22 -3.77 -4.55
C PHE A 79 -3.17 -4.86 -5.00
N PHE A 80 -4.42 -4.82 -4.56
CA PHE A 80 -5.35 -5.90 -4.88
C PHE A 80 -6.81 -5.48 -5.01
N ALA A 81 -7.54 -6.16 -5.88
CA ALA A 81 -8.97 -5.98 -6.07
C ALA A 81 -9.65 -7.32 -6.39
N CYS A 82 -10.74 -7.62 -5.70
CA CYS A 82 -11.51 -8.86 -5.92
C CYS A 82 -12.54 -8.68 -7.03
N GLY A 83 -12.65 -9.66 -7.93
CA GLY A 83 -13.64 -9.75 -9.00
C GLY A 83 -13.43 -11.02 -9.82
N PRO A 84 -14.13 -11.20 -10.95
CA PRO A 84 -13.98 -12.37 -11.83
C PRO A 84 -12.54 -12.58 -12.32
N ARG A 85 -11.85 -11.48 -12.61
CA ARG A 85 -10.41 -11.44 -12.87
C ARG A 85 -9.75 -10.63 -11.76
N PRO A 86 -9.41 -11.26 -10.61
CA PRO A 86 -8.83 -10.55 -9.49
C PRO A 86 -7.46 -9.99 -9.90
N ILE A 87 -7.14 -8.82 -9.37
CA ILE A 87 -5.82 -8.22 -9.52
C ILE A 87 -5.12 -8.36 -8.18
N CYS A 88 -3.90 -8.87 -8.23
CA CYS A 88 -2.97 -8.92 -7.09
C CYS A 88 -1.59 -8.59 -7.60
N GLN A 89 -0.99 -7.55 -7.04
CA GLN A 89 0.35 -7.16 -7.40
C GLN A 89 1.14 -6.76 -6.18
N LEU A 90 2.20 -7.51 -5.94
CA LEU A 90 3.18 -7.21 -4.92
C LEU A 90 4.30 -6.36 -5.53
N VAL A 91 4.56 -5.20 -4.95
CA VAL A 91 5.61 -4.27 -5.37
C VAL A 91 6.55 -4.03 -4.19
N PRO A 92 7.85 -4.31 -4.32
CA PRO A 92 8.83 -4.00 -3.28
C PRO A 92 8.82 -2.50 -2.93
N LEU A 93 8.87 -2.15 -1.66
CA LEU A 93 8.83 -0.74 -1.22
C LEU A 93 10.02 0.07 -1.76
N ALA A 94 11.17 -0.57 -1.96
CA ALA A 94 12.33 0.05 -2.60
C ALA A 94 12.04 0.58 -4.02
N LYS A 95 11.08 -0.03 -4.75
CA LYS A 95 10.64 0.44 -6.07
C LYS A 95 9.60 1.57 -6.01
N LEU A 96 9.17 1.95 -4.81
CA LEU A 96 8.17 2.99 -4.56
C LEU A 96 8.78 4.25 -3.94
N ALA A 97 10.11 4.38 -3.89
CA ALA A 97 10.78 5.49 -3.20
C ALA A 97 10.33 6.88 -3.69
N ASP A 98 10.06 7.02 -5.00
CA ASP A 98 9.64 8.28 -5.64
C ASP A 98 8.12 8.52 -5.60
N THR A 99 7.42 7.92 -4.63
CA THR A 99 5.97 8.09 -4.47
C THR A 99 5.65 9.46 -3.86
N GLN A 100 4.67 10.16 -4.45
CA GLN A 100 4.26 11.49 -4.02
C GLN A 100 2.75 11.57 -3.87
N TYR A 101 2.26 12.39 -2.94
CA TYR A 101 0.83 12.67 -2.85
C TYR A 101 0.51 13.99 -3.52
N ASN A 102 -0.44 13.95 -4.45
CA ASN A 102 -1.02 15.13 -5.04
C ASN A 102 -2.23 15.57 -4.20
N ALA A 103 -2.07 16.65 -3.44
CA ALA A 103 -3.14 17.20 -2.60
C ALA A 103 -4.30 17.83 -3.41
N VAL A 104 -4.06 18.18 -4.68
CA VAL A 104 -5.09 18.72 -5.58
C VAL A 104 -6.04 17.61 -6.02
N THR A 105 -5.51 16.48 -6.47
CA THR A 105 -6.32 15.33 -6.93
C THR A 105 -6.71 14.37 -5.81
N GLY A 106 -6.00 14.40 -4.69
CA GLY A 106 -6.20 13.48 -3.57
C GLY A 106 -5.63 12.08 -3.84
N GLU A 107 -4.59 11.99 -4.67
CA GLU A 107 -4.03 10.73 -5.14
C GLU A 107 -2.59 10.55 -4.69
N LEU A 108 -2.26 9.30 -4.37
CA LEU A 108 -0.90 8.84 -4.18
C LEU A 108 -0.37 8.35 -5.52
N VAL A 109 0.59 9.06 -6.09
CA VAL A 109 1.18 8.82 -7.41
C VAL A 109 2.48 8.03 -7.25
N PHE A 110 2.57 6.89 -7.91
CA PHE A 110 3.72 5.99 -7.87
C PHE A 110 4.57 6.18 -9.12
N LYS A 111 5.81 6.65 -8.96
CA LYS A 111 6.81 6.65 -10.03
C LYS A 111 7.51 5.29 -10.05
N THR A 112 6.83 4.27 -10.58
CA THR A 112 7.45 2.95 -10.73
C THR A 112 8.26 2.89 -12.02
N THR A 113 9.49 2.36 -11.96
CA THR A 113 10.43 2.38 -13.08
C THR A 113 10.10 1.40 -14.20
N THR A 114 9.22 0.42 -13.99
CA THR A 114 8.85 -0.55 -15.04
C THR A 114 7.69 -1.44 -14.56
N HIS A 115 6.55 -1.41 -15.28
CA HIS A 115 5.44 -2.39 -15.19
C HIS A 115 4.49 -2.38 -13.97
N ALA A 116 4.25 -1.24 -13.29
CA ALA A 116 3.05 -1.16 -12.45
C ALA A 116 1.81 -0.73 -13.29
N PRO A 117 0.71 -1.50 -13.28
CA PRO A 117 -0.58 -1.15 -13.87
C PRO A 117 -1.28 0.03 -13.18
N LEU A 118 -0.75 0.53 -12.06
CA LEU A 118 -1.39 1.54 -11.22
C LEU A 118 -0.46 2.75 -11.01
N PRO A 119 -0.52 3.77 -11.88
CA PRO A 119 0.31 4.97 -11.76
C PRO A 119 -0.11 5.84 -10.57
N ALA A 120 -1.36 5.75 -10.13
CA ALA A 120 -1.89 6.53 -9.03
C ALA A 120 -3.05 5.82 -8.32
N VAL A 121 -3.20 6.08 -7.02
CA VAL A 121 -4.28 5.56 -6.19
C VAL A 121 -4.89 6.65 -5.32
N ALA A 122 -6.19 6.87 -5.45
CA ALA A 122 -6.93 7.85 -4.68
C ALA A 122 -7.04 7.43 -3.22
N LEU A 123 -6.40 8.18 -2.32
CA LEU A 123 -6.38 7.91 -0.88
C LEU A 123 -6.75 9.18 -0.11
N PRO A 124 -7.58 9.06 0.95
CA PRO A 124 -7.77 10.16 1.88
C PRO A 124 -6.42 10.65 2.45
N PRO A 125 -6.25 11.95 2.76
CA PRO A 125 -4.95 12.50 3.16
C PRO A 125 -4.26 11.76 4.31
N LEU A 126 -5.00 11.39 5.36
CA LEU A 126 -4.45 10.61 6.48
C LEU A 126 -3.98 9.22 6.04
N ALA A 127 -4.72 8.61 5.12
CA ALA A 127 -4.36 7.34 4.53
C ALA A 127 -3.09 7.50 3.66
N ALA A 128 -3.04 8.48 2.78
CA ALA A 128 -1.85 8.76 1.98
C ALA A 128 -0.62 9.03 2.86
N ALA A 129 -0.77 9.80 3.94
CA ALA A 129 0.31 10.07 4.89
C ALA A 129 0.85 8.78 5.54
N ARG A 130 -0.02 7.85 5.92
CA ARG A 130 0.39 6.54 6.46
C ARG A 130 1.10 5.69 5.42
N ALA A 131 0.63 5.67 4.18
CA ALA A 131 1.29 4.96 3.08
C ALA A 131 2.69 5.53 2.82
N LEU A 132 2.82 6.85 2.75
CA LEU A 132 4.10 7.54 2.58
C LEU A 132 5.07 7.24 3.72
N ALA A 133 4.58 7.23 4.97
CA ALA A 133 5.40 6.87 6.13
C ALA A 133 6.00 5.45 6.00
N GLN A 134 5.20 4.47 5.55
CA GLN A 134 5.68 3.10 5.35
C GLN A 134 6.73 3.00 4.23
N ILE A 135 6.50 3.71 3.12
CA ILE A 135 7.44 3.75 1.99
C ILE A 135 8.77 4.40 2.40
N ALA A 136 8.72 5.54 3.09
CA ALA A 136 9.91 6.27 3.55
C ALA A 136 10.73 5.47 4.57
N ALA A 137 10.06 4.73 5.47
CA ALA A 137 10.74 3.86 6.43
C ALA A 137 11.56 2.77 5.73
N ALA A 138 10.95 2.08 4.76
CA ALA A 138 11.63 1.03 4.00
C ALA A 138 12.80 1.55 3.14
N ALA A 139 12.69 2.77 2.61
CA ALA A 139 13.81 3.42 1.90
C ALA A 139 15.00 3.69 2.84
N THR A 140 14.74 4.13 4.07
CA THR A 140 15.76 4.40 5.09
C THR A 140 16.47 3.12 5.55
N ASP A 141 15.71 2.04 5.77
CA ASP A 141 16.27 0.73 6.12
C ASP A 141 17.15 0.16 4.99
N SER A 142 16.74 0.37 3.73
CA SER A 142 17.51 -0.07 2.57
C SER A 142 18.86 0.66 2.47
N ALA A 143 18.88 1.96 2.71
CA ALA A 143 20.11 2.77 2.70
C ALA A 143 21.08 2.34 3.81
N SER A 144 20.56 2.12 5.02
CA SER A 144 21.36 1.69 6.19
C SER A 144 22.00 0.31 5.97
N LYS A 145 21.29 -0.60 5.29
CA LYS A 145 21.80 -1.96 5.01
C LYS A 145 22.92 -1.97 3.97
N ILE A 146 22.92 -1.03 3.03
CA ILE A 146 23.99 -0.88 2.02
C ILE A 146 25.27 -0.40 2.69
N LEU A 147 25.18 0.62 3.55
CA LEU A 147 26.33 1.18 4.27
C LEU A 147 26.98 0.17 5.23
N ASN A 148 26.20 -0.65 5.92
CA ASN A 148 26.73 -1.64 6.86
C ASN A 148 27.37 -2.87 6.17
N ASN A 149 27.08 -3.12 4.89
CA ASN A 149 27.65 -4.25 4.16
C ASN A 149 29.00 -3.94 3.50
N THR A 150 29.36 -2.65 3.39
CA THR A 150 30.66 -2.21 2.87
C THR A 150 31.79 -2.32 3.90
N ASP A 151 31.49 -2.31 5.20
CA ASP A 151 32.51 -2.43 6.27
C ASP A 151 32.92 -3.86 6.61
N LYS A 152 32.16 -4.89 6.19
CA LYS A 152 32.49 -6.30 6.50
C LYS A 152 33.36 -7.01 5.45
N LYS A 153 33.93 -6.26 4.49
CA LYS A 153 34.84 -6.79 3.46
C LYS A 153 36.29 -6.32 3.61
N GLY A 154 36.67 -5.80 4.78
CA GLY A 154 38.05 -5.47 5.15
C GLY A 154 38.72 -6.58 5.94
#